data_AF-A0A1V8M8T8-F1
#
_entry.id   AF-A0A1V8M8T8-F1
#
_cell.length_a   1.000
_cell.length_b   1.000
_cell.length_c   1.000
_cell.angle_alpha   90.00
_cell.angle_beta   90.00
_cell.angle_gamma   90.00
#
_symmetry.space_group_name_H-M   'P 1'
#
loop_
_entity.id
_entity.type
_entity.pdbx_description
1 polymer ?
#
loop_
_entity_poly.entity_id
_entity_poly.type
_entity_poly.pdbx_seq_one_letter_code
_entity_poly.pdbx_strand_id
1 'polypeptide(L)' 'MSELAEKRINFIAQLHEIFMINKGYGALAYISLNEVMDLFNSYLESGESAEIFINRYVKSF' A
#
# COMPACT_ATOMS: atom_id res chain seq x y z
N MET A 1 -4.28 -8.78 -18.29
CA MET A 1 -4.42 -7.82 -17.16
C MET A 1 -4.09 -6.43 -17.68
N SER A 2 -4.76 -5.38 -17.20
CA SER A 2 -4.34 -4.01 -17.53
C SER A 2 -3.15 -3.60 -16.66
N GLU A 3 -2.32 -2.67 -17.14
CA GLU A 3 -1.20 -2.11 -16.38
C GLU A 3 -1.66 -1.55 -15.02
N LEU A 4 -2.84 -0.92 -14.98
CA LEU A 4 -3.42 -0.40 -13.75
C LEU A 4 -3.76 -1.51 -12.75
N ALA A 5 -4.29 -2.65 -13.23
CA ALA A 5 -4.61 -3.79 -12.36
C ALA A 5 -3.34 -4.40 -11.77
N GLU A 6 -2.27 -4.51 -12.57
CA GLU A 6 -0.98 -5.01 -12.12
C GLU A 6 -0.33 -4.07 -11.08
N LYS A 7 -0.31 -2.75 -11.35
CA LYS A 7 0.17 -1.75 -10.38
C LYS A 7 -0.58 -1.84 -9.05
N ARG A 8 -1.90 -2.03 -9.09
CA ARG A 8 -2.73 -2.20 -7.89
C ARG A 8 -2.37 -3.45 -7.11
N ILE A 9 -2.26 -4.60 -7.78
CA ILE A 9 -1.89 -5.87 -7.15
C ILE A 9 -0.51 -5.75 -6.48
N ASN A 10 0.47 -5.19 -7.20
CA ASN A 10 1.83 -5.03 -6.69
C ASN A 10 1.89 -4.06 -5.50
N PHE A 11 1.16 -2.95 -5.56
CA PHE A 11 1.07 -2.00 -4.46
C PHE A 11 0.49 -2.63 -3.19
N ILE A 12 -0.64 -3.35 -3.33
CA ILE A 12 -1.31 -4.02 -2.21
C ILE A 12 -0.41 -5.10 -1.60
N ALA A 13 0.29 -5.88 -2.42
CA ALA A 13 1.25 -6.88 -1.95
C ALA A 13 2.38 -6.26 -1.12
N GLN A 14 3.00 -5.19 -1.62
CA GLN A 14 4.05 -4.46 -0.89
C GLN A 14 3.53 -3.83 0.40
N LEU A 15 2.31 -3.29 0.38
CA LEU A 15 1.67 -2.73 1.58
C LEU A 15 1.50 -3.79 2.66
N HIS A 16 1.00 -4.98 2.28
CA HIS A 16 0.85 -6.10 3.20
C HIS A 16 2.20 -6.56 3.77
N GLU A 17 3.24 -6.66 2.95
CA GLU A 17 4.58 -7.05 3.38
C GLU A 17 5.19 -6.06 4.37
N ILE A 18 5.12 -4.75 4.07
CA ILE A 18 5.68 -3.72 4.95
C ILE A 18 4.91 -3.65 6.28
N PHE A 19 3.58 -3.80 6.27
CA PHE A 19 2.79 -3.94 7.49
C PHE A 19 3.19 -5.18 8.30
N MET A 20 3.39 -6.32 7.63
CA MET A 20 3.82 -7.55 8.31
C MET A 20 5.17 -7.36 9.01
N ILE A 21 6.13 -6.72 8.34
CA ILE A 21 7.47 -6.45 8.89
C ILE A 21 7.41 -5.46 10.07
N ASN A 22 6.63 -4.39 9.97
CA ASN A 22 6.66 -3.30 10.95
C ASN A 22 5.63 -3.45 12.08
N LYS A 23 4.54 -4.18 11.85
CA LYS A 23 3.39 -4.28 12.75
C LYS A 23 3.00 -5.73 13.07
N GLY A 24 3.64 -6.73 12.47
CA GLY A 24 3.44 -8.15 12.79
C GLY A 24 2.21 -8.81 12.15
N TYR A 25 1.36 -8.05 11.45
CA TYR A 25 0.23 -8.55 10.67
C TYR A 25 0.13 -7.79 9.35
N GLY A 26 -0.54 -8.37 8.34
CA GLY A 26 -0.77 -7.70 7.08
C GLY A 26 -1.69 -6.47 7.21
N ALA A 27 -1.65 -5.58 6.20
CA ALA A 27 -2.35 -4.29 6.20
C ALA A 27 -3.84 -4.39 6.56
N LEU A 28 -4.55 -5.40 6.04
CA LEU A 28 -5.99 -5.58 6.29
C LEU A 28 -6.35 -6.00 7.73
N ALA A 29 -5.37 -6.23 8.60
CA ALA A 29 -5.62 -6.34 10.04
C ALA A 29 -5.77 -4.97 10.72
N TYR A 30 -5.32 -3.90 10.06
CA TYR A 30 -5.22 -2.54 10.61
C TYR A 30 -6.10 -1.53 9.88
N ILE A 31 -6.25 -1.69 8.57
CA ILE A 31 -7.01 -0.77 7.71
C ILE A 31 -7.99 -1.54 6.84
N SER A 32 -9.09 -0.89 6.49
CA SER A 32 -10.12 -1.42 5.62
C SER A 32 -9.68 -1.47 4.15
N LEU A 33 -10.39 -2.26 3.35
CA LEU A 33 -10.17 -2.30 1.90
C LEU A 33 -10.37 -0.92 1.25
N ASN A 34 -11.31 -0.11 1.74
CA ASN A 34 -11.54 1.24 1.21
C ASN A 34 -10.32 2.13 1.46
N GLU A 35 -9.76 2.11 2.67
CA GLU A 35 -8.53 2.84 2.99
C GLU A 35 -7.34 2.40 2.12
N VAL A 36 -7.22 1.11 1.83
CA VAL A 36 -6.20 0.61 0.89
C VAL A 36 -6.39 1.18 -0.52
N MET A 37 -7.63 1.30 -0.99
CA MET A 37 -7.94 1.84 -2.32
C MET A 37 -7.69 3.35 -2.38
N ASP A 38 -8.04 4.08 -1.33
CA ASP A 38 -7.76 5.52 -1.21
C ASP A 38 -6.25 5.78 -1.16
N LEU A 39 -5.52 4.92 -0.45
CA LEU A 39 -4.05 4.97 -0.38
C LEU A 39 -3.41 4.68 -1.75
N PHE A 40 -3.95 3.72 -2.50
CA PHE A 40 -3.48 3.43 -3.85
C PHE A 40 -3.72 4.60 -4.82
N ASN A 41 -4.89 5.25 -4.74
CA ASN A 41 -5.16 6.44 -5.54
C ASN A 41 -4.19 7.59 -5.21
N SER A 42 -3.94 7.81 -3.91
CA SER A 42 -2.97 8.80 -3.45
C SER A 42 -1.54 8.50 -3.91
N TYR A 43 -1.17 7.22 -3.96
CA TYR A 43 0.10 6.76 -4.54
C TYR A 43 0.21 7.07 -6.04
N LEU A 44 -0.87 6.86 -6.82
CA LEU A 44 -0.85 7.17 -8.25
C LEU A 44 -0.64 8.67 -8.52
N GLU A 45 -1.14 9.53 -7.63
CA GLU A 45 -0.99 10.98 -7.73
C GLU A 45 0.38 11.48 -7.25
N SER A 46 1.07 10.73 -6.39
CA SER A 46 2.34 11.18 -5.80
C SER A 46 3.52 11.16 -6.78
N GLY A 47 3.47 10.30 -7.79
CA GLY A 47 4.59 10.06 -8.70
C GLY A 47 5.82 9.41 -8.03
N GLU A 48 5.70 8.99 -6.77
CA GLU A 48 6.77 8.34 -6.02
C GLU A 48 6.85 6.85 -6.32
N SER A 49 7.94 6.19 -5.90
CA SER A 49 7.95 4.73 -5.86
C SER A 49 7.01 4.21 -4.77
N ALA A 50 6.37 3.07 -5.02
CA ALA A 50 5.46 2.44 -4.05
C ALA A 50 6.16 2.17 -2.71
N GLU A 51 7.41 1.71 -2.74
CA GLU A 51 8.21 1.46 -1.55
C GLU A 51 8.37 2.70 -0.66
N ILE A 52 8.73 3.86 -1.24
CA ILE A 52 8.91 5.11 -0.48
C ILE A 52 7.58 5.56 0.12
N PHE A 53 6.53 5.55 -0.71
CA PHE A 53 5.19 5.98 -0.31
C PHE A 53 4.65 5.12 0.84
N ILE A 54 4.72 3.79 0.70
CA ILE A 54 4.23 2.83 1.70
C ILE A 54 5.05 2.93 2.99
N ASN A 55 6.38 2.98 2.92
CA ASN A 55 7.22 3.10 4.12
C ASN A 55 6.89 4.37 4.91
N ARG A 56 6.64 5.50 4.23
CA ARG A 56 6.23 6.73 4.90
C ARG A 56 4.87 6.57 5.58
N TYR A 57 3.89 6.00 4.88
CA TYR A 57 2.56 5.75 5.44
C TYR A 57 2.61 4.85 6.67
N VAL A 58 3.31 3.70 6.60
CA VAL A 58 3.40 2.74 7.70
C VAL A 58 4.16 3.30 8.91
N LYS A 59 5.14 4.19 8.70
CA LYS A 59 5.84 4.89 9.79
C LYS A 59 4.96 5.94 10.47
N SER A 60 3.99 6.51 9.76
CA SER A 60 3.04 7.47 10.33
C SER A 60 1.82 6.82 11.00
N PHE A 61 1.66 5.51 10.83
CA PHE A 61 0.62 4.68 11.46
C PHE A 61 1.04 4.24 12.87
#